data_AF-A0A174QWI7-F1
#
_entry.id   AF-A0A174QWI7-F1
#
_cell.length_a   1.000
_cell.length_b   1.000
_cell.length_c   1.000
_cell.angle_alpha   90.00
_cell.angle_beta   90.00
_cell.angle_gamma   90.00
#
_symmetry.space_group_name_H-M   'P 1'
#
loop_
_entity.id
_entity.type
_entity.pdbx_description
1 polymer ?
#
loop_
_entity_poly.entity_id
_entity_poly.type
_entity_poly.pdbx_seq_one_letter_code
_entity_poly.pdbx_strand_id
1 'polypeptide(L)'
;MNPASEKLFAEQKESGKVTLQAAADFLEQAGEGEYCFVENTGLQAVKAKIEKIIVFWWNRHYPSDRKFDLDLSKWNKVSEEEFAGYSHEKITKEVYEK
;
A
#
# COMPACT_ATOMS: atom_id res chain seq x y z
N MET A 1 -5.26 5.99 -6.14
CA MET A 1 -4.38 4.89 -6.62
C MET A 1 -3.93 5.18 -8.04
N ASN A 2 -2.88 4.52 -8.53
CA ASN A 2 -2.48 4.57 -9.93
C ASN A 2 -3.63 4.05 -10.82
N PRO A 3 -3.99 4.68 -11.96
CA PRO A 3 -5.08 4.20 -12.82
C PRO A 3 -4.92 2.76 -13.31
N ALA A 4 -3.69 2.27 -13.46
CA ALA A 4 -3.44 0.87 -13.82
C ALA A 4 -3.97 -0.13 -12.79
N SER A 5 -4.01 0.27 -11.51
CA SER A 5 -4.45 -0.57 -10.39
C SER A 5 -5.97 -0.59 -10.21
N GLU A 6 -6.73 0.30 -10.89
CA GLU A 6 -8.17 0.46 -10.66
C GLU A 6 -8.94 -0.85 -10.86
N LYS A 7 -8.53 -1.68 -11.83
CA LYS A 7 -9.17 -2.96 -12.14
C LYS A 7 -9.09 -3.98 -11.00
N LEU A 8 -8.11 -3.84 -10.09
CA LEU A 8 -7.97 -4.71 -8.91
C LEU A 8 -9.12 -4.52 -7.91
N PHE A 9 -9.87 -3.41 -8.01
CA PHE A 9 -10.92 -3.01 -7.08
C PHE A 9 -12.32 -2.99 -7.72
N ALA A 10 -12.54 -3.79 -8.77
CA ALA A 10 -13.81 -3.83 -9.50
C ALA A 10 -15.01 -4.13 -8.58
N GLU A 11 -14.85 -5.12 -7.68
CA GLU A 11 -15.90 -5.49 -6.70
C GLU A 11 -16.21 -4.34 -5.74
N GLN A 12 -15.18 -3.64 -5.25
CA GLN A 12 -15.34 -2.50 -4.35
C GLN A 12 -16.04 -1.34 -5.06
N LYS A 13 -15.70 -1.10 -6.34
CA LYS A 13 -16.35 -0.10 -7.19
C LYS A 13 -17.84 -0.39 -7.36
N GLU A 14 -18.19 -1.64 -7.65
CA GLU A 14 -19.58 -2.08 -7.81
C GLU A 14 -20.36 -2.02 -6.50
N SER A 15 -19.72 -2.35 -5.37
CA SER A 15 -20.37 -2.35 -4.06
C SER A 15 -20.81 -0.96 -3.58
N GLY A 16 -20.16 0.10 -4.08
CA GLY A 16 -20.39 1.49 -3.64
C GLY A 16 -20.02 1.78 -2.18
N LYS A 17 -19.46 0.81 -1.43
CA LYS A 17 -19.09 0.97 -0.02
C LYS A 17 -17.87 1.87 0.20
N VAL A 18 -17.07 2.05 -0.85
CA VAL A 18 -15.89 2.90 -0.85
C VAL A 18 -15.88 3.76 -2.10
N THR A 19 -15.43 4.99 -1.96
CA THR A 19 -15.16 5.87 -3.10
C THR A 19 -13.75 5.57 -3.61
N LEU A 20 -13.64 5.22 -4.89
CA LEU A 20 -12.34 4.96 -5.53
C LEU A 20 -11.93 6.15 -6.38
N GLN A 21 -10.69 6.59 -6.23
CA GLN A 21 -10.09 7.64 -7.05
C GLN A 21 -8.81 7.14 -7.71
N ALA A 22 -8.87 7.03 -9.03
CA ALA A 22 -7.73 6.74 -9.90
C ALA A 22 -7.18 8.05 -10.45
N ALA A 23 -5.91 8.33 -10.19
CA ALA A 23 -5.20 9.51 -10.69
C ALA A 23 -3.71 9.20 -10.83
N ALA A 24 -3.04 9.81 -11.80
CA ALA A 24 -1.60 9.59 -12.01
C ALA A 24 -0.77 10.15 -10.85
N ASP A 25 -1.23 11.25 -10.27
CA ASP A 25 -0.72 12.05 -9.15
C ASP A 25 -1.49 11.79 -7.84
N PHE A 26 -2.00 10.57 -7.68
CA PHE A 26 -2.86 10.22 -6.54
C PHE A 26 -2.19 10.39 -5.17
N LEU A 27 -0.85 10.30 -5.09
CA LEU A 27 -0.10 10.50 -3.85
C LEU A 27 -0.08 11.98 -3.44
N GLU A 28 -0.06 12.88 -4.42
CA GLU A 28 -0.10 14.31 -4.23
C GLU A 28 -1.51 14.79 -3.85
N GLN A 29 -2.54 14.20 -4.47
CA GLN A 29 -3.96 14.52 -4.24
C GLN A 29 -4.48 14.04 -2.89
N ALA A 30 -3.93 12.94 -2.35
CA ALA A 30 -4.43 12.36 -1.11
C ALA A 30 -4.36 13.35 0.07
N GLY A 31 -5.49 13.50 0.76
CA GLY A 31 -5.66 14.28 1.98
C GLY A 31 -5.39 13.48 3.26
N GLU A 32 -5.55 14.15 4.40
CA GLU A 32 -5.44 13.52 5.73
C GLU A 32 -6.50 12.42 5.90
N GLY A 33 -6.12 11.28 6.49
CA GLY A 33 -6.99 10.12 6.68
C GLY A 33 -7.37 9.33 5.41
N GLU A 34 -6.96 9.78 4.22
CA GLU A 34 -7.23 9.05 2.96
C GLU A 34 -6.25 7.92 2.71
N TYR A 35 -6.73 6.85 2.07
CA TYR A 35 -5.93 5.68 1.74
C TYR A 35 -5.41 5.70 0.31
N CYS A 36 -4.13 5.41 0.15
CA CYS A 36 -3.50 5.20 -1.14
C CYS A 36 -3.08 3.74 -1.31
N PHE A 37 -3.59 3.06 -2.34
CA PHE A 37 -3.01 1.81 -2.81
C PHE A 37 -1.79 2.09 -3.70
N VAL A 38 -0.64 1.49 -3.36
CA VAL A 38 0.65 1.76 -3.98
C VAL A 38 1.37 0.43 -4.25
N GLU A 39 1.59 0.12 -5.52
CA GLU A 39 2.33 -1.08 -5.93
C GLU A 39 3.52 -0.77 -6.86
N ASN A 40 3.51 0.39 -7.53
CA ASN A 40 4.43 0.69 -8.62
C ASN A 40 5.02 2.10 -8.57
N THR A 41 4.91 2.82 -7.45
CA THR A 41 5.43 4.19 -7.26
C THR A 41 6.17 4.30 -5.92
N GLY A 42 7.12 5.23 -5.84
CA GLY A 42 7.92 5.49 -4.63
C GLY A 42 7.22 6.49 -3.74
N LEU A 43 7.48 6.42 -2.44
CA LEU A 43 6.78 7.18 -1.41
C LEU A 43 7.61 8.31 -0.82
N GLN A 44 8.91 8.37 -1.13
CA GLN A 44 9.82 9.36 -0.53
C GLN A 44 9.34 10.81 -0.73
N ALA A 45 8.82 11.14 -1.92
CA ALA A 45 8.34 12.49 -2.23
C ALA A 45 7.18 12.96 -1.35
N VAL A 46 6.37 12.02 -0.83
CA VAL A 46 5.20 12.31 0.01
C VAL A 46 5.38 11.86 1.46
N LYS A 47 6.59 11.45 1.86
CA LYS A 47 6.89 10.90 3.20
C LYS A 47 6.33 11.75 4.34
N ALA A 48 6.40 13.08 4.22
CA ALA A 48 5.89 14.00 5.25
C ALA A 48 4.38 13.86 5.49
N LYS A 49 3.61 13.59 4.43
CA LYS A 49 2.14 13.43 4.47
C LYS A 49 1.68 12.10 5.04
N ILE A 50 2.54 11.08 5.05
CA ILE A 50 2.13 9.73 5.46
C ILE A 50 1.87 9.69 6.97
N GLU A 51 0.69 9.22 7.36
CA GLU A 51 0.28 9.04 8.77
C GLU A 51 0.46 7.59 9.23
N LYS A 52 0.21 6.64 8.32
CA LYS A 52 0.22 5.20 8.57
C LYS A 52 0.72 4.46 7.34
N ILE A 53 1.47 3.37 7.55
CA ILE A 53 1.92 2.48 6.49
C ILE A 53 1.39 1.08 6.78
N ILE A 54 0.71 0.48 5.81
CA ILE A 54 0.28 -0.92 5.85
C ILE A 54 1.04 -1.65 4.74
N VAL A 55 1.94 -2.55 5.11
CA VAL A 55 2.82 -3.27 4.18
C VAL A 55 2.44 -4.74 4.16
N PHE A 56 2.34 -5.32 2.96
CA PHE A 56 2.12 -6.75 2.76
C PHE A 56 3.39 -7.38 2.17
N TRP A 57 4.02 -8.25 2.93
CA TRP A 57 5.21 -9.00 2.54
C TRP A 57 4.84 -10.38 2.02
N TRP A 58 5.19 -10.66 0.78
CA TRP A 58 5.01 -11.98 0.15
C TRP A 58 5.95 -13.06 0.68
N ASN A 59 6.90 -12.71 1.57
CA ASN A 59 7.90 -13.61 2.14
C ASN A 59 8.66 -14.43 1.08
N ARG A 60 8.97 -13.80 -0.06
CA ARG A 60 9.71 -14.40 -1.17
C ARG A 60 10.72 -13.42 -1.74
N HIS A 61 11.80 -13.98 -2.27
CA HIS A 61 12.81 -13.20 -2.99
C HIS A 61 12.51 -13.25 -4.49
N TYR A 62 12.04 -12.13 -5.05
CA TYR A 62 11.83 -11.96 -6.48
C TYR A 62 12.87 -11.00 -7.07
N PRO A 63 13.32 -11.25 -8.31
CA PRO A 63 14.00 -10.21 -9.06
C PRO A 63 13.06 -9.02 -9.23
N SER A 64 13.57 -7.82 -9.03
CA SER A 64 12.80 -6.59 -9.26
C SER A 64 13.71 -5.44 -9.68
N ASP A 65 13.16 -4.57 -10.52
CA ASP A 65 13.73 -3.30 -10.97
C ASP A 65 13.43 -2.16 -10.00
N ARG A 66 12.38 -2.31 -9.17
CA ARG A 66 11.97 -1.37 -8.14
C ARG A 66 11.98 -2.00 -6.75
N LYS A 67 12.22 -1.18 -5.72
CA LYS A 67 12.13 -1.54 -4.30
C LYS A 67 11.30 -0.51 -3.55
N PHE A 68 10.69 -0.95 -2.45
CA PHE A 68 10.06 -0.06 -1.48
C PHE A 68 11.12 0.89 -0.92
N ASP A 69 10.84 2.19 -0.92
CA ASP A 69 11.85 3.23 -0.74
C ASP A 69 11.82 3.90 0.64
N LEU A 70 10.87 3.56 1.54
CA LEU A 70 10.86 4.07 2.90
C LEU A 70 11.68 3.21 3.87
N ASP A 71 12.35 3.89 4.79
CA ASP A 71 13.07 3.28 5.90
C ASP A 71 12.11 3.03 7.07
N LEU A 72 11.58 1.81 7.18
CA LEU A 72 10.63 1.41 8.21
C LEU A 72 11.23 1.37 9.63
N SER A 73 12.56 1.34 9.77
CA SER A 73 13.19 1.39 11.10
C SER A 73 12.95 2.74 11.81
N LYS A 74 12.52 3.76 11.06
CA LYS A 74 12.14 5.08 11.57
C LYS A 74 10.65 5.21 11.91
N TRP A 75 9.90 4.11 11.86
CA TRP A 75 8.48 4.07 12.15
C TRP A 75 8.19 3.08 13.28
N ASN A 76 7.11 3.32 14.01
CA ASN A 76 6.68 2.45 15.09
C ASN A 76 5.83 1.31 14.51
N LYS A 77 6.32 0.07 14.57
CA LYS A 77 5.50 -1.10 14.21
C LYS A 77 4.44 -1.31 15.29
N VAL A 78 3.17 -1.14 14.95
CA VAL A 78 2.05 -1.24 15.90
C VAL A 78 1.29 -2.56 15.78
N SER A 79 1.41 -3.26 14.65
CA SER A 79 0.77 -4.55 14.43
C SER A 79 1.53 -5.38 13.41
N GLU A 80 1.50 -6.70 13.60
CA GLU A 80 2.03 -7.70 12.68
C GLU A 80 1.08 -8.90 12.69
N GLU A 81 0.73 -9.39 11.51
CA GLU A 81 -0.18 -10.51 11.31
C GLU A 81 0.33 -11.38 10.16
N GLU A 82 0.26 -12.71 10.30
CA GLU A 82 0.58 -13.66 9.25
C GLU A 82 -0.67 -14.41 8.80
N PHE A 83 -0.87 -14.55 7.50
CA PHE A 83 -1.98 -15.31 6.92
C PHE A 83 -1.60 -15.95 5.58
N ALA A 84 -2.32 -17.00 5.21
CA ALA A 84 -2.15 -17.66 3.91
C ALA A 84 -2.83 -16.84 2.80
N GLY A 85 -2.13 -16.68 1.68
CA GLY A 85 -2.69 -16.17 0.43
C GLY A 85 -3.19 -17.28 -0.47
N TYR A 86 -3.80 -16.91 -1.60
CA TYR A 86 -4.23 -17.88 -2.61
C TYR A 86 -3.06 -18.60 -3.30
N SER A 87 -1.94 -17.90 -3.50
CA SER A 87 -0.74 -18.42 -4.18
C SER A 87 0.50 -18.44 -3.29
N HIS A 88 0.39 -18.01 -2.04
CA HIS A 88 1.48 -17.92 -1.08
C HIS A 88 1.07 -18.55 0.23
N GLU A 89 1.90 -19.48 0.73
CA GLU A 89 1.66 -20.14 2.01
C GLU A 89 1.69 -19.14 3.19
N LYS A 90 2.44 -18.05 3.06
CA LYS A 90 2.61 -17.04 4.11
C LYS A 90 2.76 -15.64 3.55
N ILE A 91 1.84 -14.76 3.92
CA ILE A 91 1.92 -13.31 3.75
C ILE A 91 2.04 -12.71 5.14
N THR A 92 2.96 -11.76 5.32
CA THR A 92 3.05 -10.98 6.56
C THR A 92 2.52 -9.58 6.30
N LYS A 93 1.51 -9.16 7.06
CA LYS A 93 1.01 -7.79 7.07
C LYS A 93 1.58 -7.07 8.28
N GLU A 94 2.24 -5.95 8.04
CA GLU A 94 2.75 -5.08 9.09
C GLU A 94 2.04 -3.73 9.01
N VAL A 95 1.75 -3.14 10.17
CA VAL A 95 1.19 -1.80 10.30
C VAL A 95 2.17 -0.94 11.08
N TYR A 96 2.45 0.24 10.54
CA TYR A 96 3.36 1.22 11.11
C TYR A 96 2.66 2.57 11.27
N GLU A 97 2.96 3.25 12.37
CA GLU A 97 2.53 4.61 12.68
C GLU A 97 3.76 5.47 13.01
N LYS A 98 3.61 6.80 12.98
CA LYS A 98 4.68 7.75 13.34
C LYS A 98 5.08 7.66 14.81
#